data_AF-A0A1V6HGD3-F1
#
_entry.id   AF-A0A1V6HGD3-F1
#
_cell.length_a   1.000
_cell.length_b   1.000
_cell.length_c   1.000
_cell.angle_alpha   90.00
_cell.angle_beta   90.00
_cell.angle_gamma   90.00
#
_symmetry.space_group_name_H-M   'P 1'
#
loop_
_entity.id
_entity.type
_entity.pdbx_description
1 polymer ?
#
loop_
_entity_poly.entity_id
_entity_poly.type
_entity_poly.pdbx_seq_one_letter_code
_entity_poly.pdbx_strand_id
1 'polypeptide(L)' 'MKPYFATPEQIDSFKAERKQFMLAYRCPDCLYVSADKLSCSLEYPNRTLMNSEEYLEEGGQFVFCKYFELG' A
#
# COMPACT_ATOMS: atom_id res chain seq x y z
N MET A 1 8.46 6.18 17.03
CA MET A 1 7.39 6.95 16.36
C MET A 1 6.10 6.75 17.15
N LYS A 2 5.27 7.79 17.32
CA LYS A 2 3.91 7.58 17.84
C LYS A 2 3.11 6.76 16.82
N PRO A 3 2.27 5.81 17.24
CA PRO A 3 1.44 5.06 16.30
C PRO A 3 0.49 6.04 15.59
N TYR A 4 0.58 6.07 14.26
CA TYR A 4 -0.28 6.86 13.38
C TYR A 4 -1.55 6.05 13.07
N PHE A 5 -2.72 6.63 13.29
CA PHE A 5 -4.01 6.01 12.96
C PHE A 5 -4.69 6.85 11.89
N ALA A 6 -5.20 6.21 10.83
CA ALA A 6 -5.88 6.93 9.77
C ALA A 6 -7.27 7.40 10.26
N THR A 7 -7.58 8.68 10.07
CA THR A 7 -8.94 9.19 10.29
C THR A 7 -9.88 8.77 9.16
N PRO A 8 -11.21 8.79 9.37
CA PRO A 8 -12.17 8.51 8.30
C PRO A 8 -11.95 9.36 7.05
N GLU A 9 -11.66 10.66 7.20
CA GLU A 9 -11.43 11.59 6.09
C GLU A 9 -10.16 11.22 5.30
N GLN A 10 -9.14 10.72 5.98
CA GLN A 10 -7.90 10.25 5.35
C GLN A 10 -8.14 8.95 4.58
N ILE A 11 -8.97 8.05 5.10
CA ILE A 11 -9.38 6.82 4.41
C ILE A 11 -10.18 7.14 3.15
N ASP A 12 -11.13 8.07 3.23
CA ASP A 12 -11.94 8.46 2.08
C ASP A 12 -11.10 9.15 1.01
N SER A 13 -10.20 10.05 1.42
CA SER A 13 -9.22 10.68 0.50
C SER A 13 -8.35 9.64 -0.18
N PHE A 14 -7.82 8.67 0.58
CA PHE A 14 -7.03 7.57 0.03
C PHE A 14 -7.82 6.73 -0.99
N LYS A 15 -9.08 6.39 -0.70
CA LYS A 15 -9.95 5.65 -1.63
C LYS A 15 -10.21 6.44 -2.92
N ALA A 16 -10.40 7.76 -2.82
CA ALA A 16 -10.59 8.63 -3.97
C ALA A 16 -9.31 8.69 -4.84
N GLU A 17 -8.15 8.92 -4.23
CA GLU A 17 -6.85 8.92 -4.90
C GLU A 17 -6.56 7.56 -5.56
N ARG A 18 -6.81 6.45 -4.84
CA ARG A 18 -6.63 5.09 -5.36
C ARG A 18 -7.43 4.88 -6.65
N LYS A 19 -8.68 5.33 -6.69
CA LYS A 19 -9.53 5.21 -7.87
C LYS A 19 -9.06 6.12 -9.00
N GLN A 20 -8.69 7.36 -8.69
CA GLN A 20 -8.27 8.36 -9.67
C GLN A 20 -6.94 8.00 -10.34
N PHE A 21 -5.97 7.53 -9.56
CA PHE A 21 -4.59 7.28 -10.00
C PHE A 21 -4.26 5.78 -10.10
N MET A 22 -5.28 4.91 -9.99
CA MET A 22 -5.14 3.45 -10.03
C MET A 22 -4.01 2.91 -9.12
N LEU A 23 -3.96 3.43 -7.90
CA LEU A 23 -2.89 3.10 -6.96
C LEU A 23 -3.03 1.68 -6.41
N ALA A 24 -1.90 0.99 -6.27
CA ALA A 24 -1.78 -0.24 -5.51
C ALA A 24 -1.28 0.05 -4.08
N TYR A 25 -1.73 -0.76 -3.11
CA TYR A 25 -1.21 -0.71 -1.73
C TYR A 25 -0.56 -2.03 -1.30
N ARG A 26 -0.73 -3.09 -2.11
CA ARG A 26 -0.03 -4.36 -1.96
C ARG A 26 1.10 -4.39 -2.98
N CYS A 27 2.31 -4.74 -2.52
CA CYS A 27 3.47 -4.86 -3.39
C CYS A 27 3.19 -5.80 -4.59
N PRO A 28 2.59 -6.99 -4.44
CA PRO A 28 2.27 -7.86 -5.58
C PRO A 28 1.39 -7.24 -6.66
N ASP A 29 0.57 -6.25 -6.31
CA ASP A 29 -0.28 -5.53 -7.26
C ASP A 29 0.45 -4.35 -7.92
N CYS A 30 1.70 -4.05 -7.51
CA CYS A 30 2.46 -2.94 -8.04
C CYS A 30 3.16 -3.34 -9.35
N LEU A 31 3.21 -2.41 -10.31
CA LEU A 31 3.92 -2.58 -11.60
C LEU A 31 5.43 -2.88 -11.44
N TYR A 32 5.99 -2.58 -10.27
CA TYR A 32 7.41 -2.67 -9.99
C TYR A 32 7.80 -3.88 -9.13
N VAL A 33 6.88 -4.83 -8.93
CA VAL A 33 7.18 -6.12 -8.31
C VAL A 33 7.46 -7.19 -9.36
N SER A 34 8.58 -7.87 -9.18
CA SER A 34 8.92 -9.06 -9.94
C SER A 34 8.18 -10.25 -9.34
N ALA A 35 7.15 -10.75 -10.03
CA ALA A 35 6.27 -11.82 -9.52
C ALA A 35 7.01 -13.14 -9.24
N ASP A 36 8.12 -13.39 -9.94
CA ASP A 36 9.00 -14.55 -9.75
C ASP A 36 9.86 -14.46 -8.48
N LYS A 37 10.26 -13.26 -8.08
CA LYS A 37 11.17 -13.02 -6.95
C LYS A 37 10.47 -12.49 -5.70
N LEU A 38 9.18 -12.14 -5.80
CA LEU A 38 8.40 -11.53 -4.74
C LEU A 38 9.16 -10.33 -4.12
N SER A 39 9.84 -9.56 -4.95
CA SER A 39 10.69 -8.44 -4.55
C SER A 39 10.23 -7.14 -5.21
N CYS A 40 10.03 -6.10 -4.41
CA CYS A 40 9.78 -4.74 -4.89
C CYS A 40 11.12 -4.03 -5.16
N SER A 41 11.23 -3.39 -6.32
CA SER A 41 12.44 -2.64 -6.73
C SER A 41 12.79 -1.46 -5.81
N LEU A 42 11.87 -1.03 -4.94
CA LEU A 42 12.10 0.02 -3.96
C LEU A 42 12.55 -0.48 -2.57
N GLU A 43 12.76 -1.80 -2.41
CA GLU A 43 13.25 -2.43 -1.17
C GLU A 43 12.54 -1.95 0.11
N TYR A 44 11.23 -1.68 0.01
CA TYR A 44 10.49 -1.08 1.12
C TYR A 44 10.52 -1.99 2.36
N PRO A 45 10.83 -1.48 3.56
CA PRO A 45 11.18 -2.29 4.73
C PRO A 45 9.97 -2.96 5.42
N ASN A 46 8.86 -3.20 4.72
CA ASN A 46 7.67 -3.78 5.30
C ASN A 46 7.30 -5.13 4.66
N ARG A 47 7.52 -6.21 5.42
CA ARG A 47 7.22 -7.60 5.02
C ARG A 47 5.73 -7.91 4.98
N THR A 48 4.88 -7.14 5.67
CA THR A 48 3.42 -7.34 5.64
C THR A 48 2.83 -6.90 4.30
N LEU A 49 3.47 -5.97 3.56
CA LEU A 49 3.02 -5.51 2.24
C LEU A 49 2.93 -6.60 1.18
N MET A 50 3.77 -7.62 1.29
CA MET A 50 3.79 -8.74 0.35
C MET A 50 2.64 -9.72 0.60
N ASN A 51 2.04 -9.69 1.80
CA ASN A 51 1.10 -10.71 2.27
C ASN A 51 -0.22 -10.14 2.81
N SER A 52 -0.37 -8.81 2.88
CA SER A 52 -1.57 -8.17 3.42
C SER A 52 -2.71 -8.21 2.41
N GLU A 53 -3.90 -8.63 2.85
CA GLU A 53 -5.12 -8.56 2.05
C GLU A 53 -5.84 -7.20 2.18
N GLU A 54 -5.44 -6.39 3.16
CA GLU A 54 -6.08 -5.11 3.48
C GLU A 54 -5.11 -3.92 3.34
N TYR A 55 -5.68 -2.73 3.12
CA TYR A 55 -4.93 -1.46 3.07
C TYR A 55 -4.75 -0.81 4.45
N LEU A 56 -5.36 -1.39 5.49
CA LEU A 56 -5.17 -1.03 6.89
C LEU A 56 -4.64 -2.27 7.64
N GLU A 57 -3.71 -2.08 8.57
CA GLU A 57 -3.37 -3.11 9.56
C GLU A 57 -4.45 -3.17 10.65
N GLU A 58 -4.44 -4.20 11.51
CA GLU A 58 -5.40 -4.36 12.62
C GLU A 58 -5.50 -3.11 13.53
N GLY A 59 -4.43 -2.30 13.55
CA GLY A 59 -4.38 -1.01 14.25
C GLY A 59 -4.93 0.18 13.45
N GLY A 60 -5.59 0.04 12.30
CA GLY A 60 -6.10 1.16 11.51
C GLY A 60 -5.02 2.07 10.91
N GLN A 61 -3.77 1.59 10.87
CA GLN A 61 -2.66 2.26 10.20
C GLN A 61 -2.63 1.81 8.74
N PHE A 62 -2.28 2.68 7.80
CA PHE A 62 -2.17 2.26 6.41
C PHE A 62 -1.02 1.28 6.20
N VAL A 63 -1.31 0.24 5.42
CA VAL A 63 -0.34 -0.69 4.83
C VAL A 63 0.29 0.03 3.63
N PHE A 64 1.53 0.52 3.75
CA PHE A 64 2.12 1.43 2.76
C PHE A 64 2.90 0.77 1.62
N CYS A 65 2.41 0.91 0.39
CA CYS A 65 3.28 1.17 -0.78
C CYS A 65 2.63 2.19 -1.72
N LYS A 66 2.66 3.48 -1.36
CA LYS A 66 1.81 4.56 -1.92
C LYS A 66 2.15 5.05 -3.35
N TYR A 67 3.19 4.55 -4.02
CA TYR A 67 3.80 5.29 -5.14
C TYR A 67 3.89 4.56 -6.48
N PHE A 68 2.97 3.65 -6.77
CA PHE A 68 2.98 2.99 -8.08
C PHE A 68 1.64 3.13 -8.76
N GLU A 69 1.61 3.97 -9.79
CA GLU A 69 0.54 4.00 -10.77
C GLU A 69 0.58 2.67 -11.54
N LEU A 70 -0.56 1.99 -11.61
CA LEU A 70 -0.80 0.99 -12.64
C LEU A 70 -0.93 1.77 -13.96
N GLY A 71 0.10 1.69 -14.81
CA GLY A 71 0.12 2.36 -16.11
C GLY A 71 -1.02 1.93 -17.04
#